data_AF-A0A7X7XYP2-F1
#
_entry.id   AF-A0A7X7XYP2-F1
#
_cell.length_a   1.000
_cell.length_b   1.000
_cell.length_c   1.000
_cell.angle_alpha   90.00
_cell.angle_beta   90.00
_cell.angle_gamma   90.00
#
_symmetry.space_group_name_H-M   'P 1'
#
loop_
_entity.id
_entity.type
_entity.pdbx_description
1 polymer ?
#
loop_
_entity_poly.entity_id
_entity_poly.type
_entity_poly.pdbx_seq_one_letter_code
_entity_poly.pdbx_strand_id
1 'polypeptide(L)'
;MKKVVGFLVTGALVFSVSAGIFLNSTFASKDVQNKSIGEIIHPKYVESLVEKREVAEIKAAYEAEIAELEESLKAVREGIKNIRKVKPVDEEAISLLKEEEKALHDELKAKRDELHKVIEKVKLVVKYGEEAANKIEALEVEFKEEESAVKESIEAIKAQIRELKDAESVDEEAIAELKEEEKALHDELKAKRDAVNKSIERIKQVAKYGEEAVNEIEALKADLKEEESAVKESIEAIKAQIRELEAAESVDEEAIAELKEEEKALHDGLKEKRDAIHKSIERIKLVAEYGEEAADEIEALKAEFKEEESAIKENIEAIKAEIRELKDAESVDEEAIAELKEDEKALHDELKAKRDAVNKSIERIKLVAKYGEDVIEQIEKEQAAFSEKIAELEEEKEQVKEELKALREVKPVDKDAEKELKEQEKSLNDQIKAEKDALMAIIDDIIYAAITK
;
A
#
# COMPACT_ATOMS: atom_id res chain seq x y z
N MET A 1 -42.69 18.04 27.89
CA MET A 1 -43.19 16.69 27.58
C MET A 1 -42.38 16.13 26.43
N LYS A 2 -41.88 14.89 26.63
CA LYS A 2 -41.24 13.95 25.70
C LYS A 2 -39.94 14.36 24.98
N LYS A 3 -38.85 13.95 25.63
CA LYS A 3 -37.52 13.63 25.07
C LYS A 3 -37.64 12.37 24.20
N VAL A 4 -36.91 12.30 23.09
CA VAL A 4 -36.62 11.04 22.38
C VAL A 4 -35.14 10.75 22.56
N VAL A 5 -34.89 9.57 23.09
CA VAL A 5 -33.61 9.00 23.52
C VAL A 5 -33.00 8.29 22.31
N GLY A 6 -31.81 8.70 21.88
CA GLY A 6 -30.99 7.94 20.93
C GLY A 6 -30.40 6.72 21.65
N PHE A 7 -30.73 5.54 21.13
CA PHE A 7 -30.32 4.25 21.70
C PHE A 7 -28.83 4.00 21.46
N LEU A 8 -28.06 3.98 22.56
CA LEU A 8 -26.84 3.21 22.71
C LEU A 8 -27.22 1.72 22.75
N VAL A 9 -26.72 0.91 21.81
CA VAL A 9 -26.80 -0.54 21.90
C VAL A 9 -25.43 -1.07 22.35
N THR A 10 -25.24 -1.05 23.66
CA THR A 10 -24.35 -1.97 24.38
C THR A 10 -24.98 -3.36 24.35
N GLY A 11 -24.34 -4.31 23.66
CA GLY A 11 -24.73 -5.73 23.65
C GLY A 11 -23.59 -6.61 24.13
N ALA A 12 -23.58 -6.93 25.43
CA ALA A 12 -22.77 -8.02 25.96
C ALA A 12 -23.43 -9.36 25.59
N LEU A 13 -22.68 -10.28 24.97
CA LEU A 13 -23.11 -11.67 24.79
C LEU A 13 -21.94 -12.62 25.11
N VAL A 14 -22.16 -13.43 26.14
CA VAL A 14 -21.24 -14.43 26.70
C VAL A 14 -21.66 -15.82 26.19
N PHE A 15 -20.68 -16.52 25.60
CA PHE A 15 -20.52 -17.97 25.33
C PHE A 15 -21.60 -18.79 24.59
N SER A 16 -21.17 -19.44 23.49
CA SER A 16 -21.35 -20.90 23.28
C SER A 16 -20.51 -21.40 22.08
N VAL A 17 -19.61 -22.35 22.37
CA VAL A 17 -18.81 -23.15 21.43
C VAL A 17 -19.70 -23.99 20.52
N SER A 18 -19.52 -23.94 19.20
CA SER A 18 -19.65 -25.11 18.31
C SER A 18 -19.07 -24.84 16.91
N ALA A 19 -18.44 -25.87 16.36
CA ALA A 19 -17.55 -25.85 15.22
C ALA A 19 -18.22 -25.50 13.88
N GLY A 20 -17.46 -24.80 13.03
CA GLY A 20 -17.80 -24.51 11.64
C GLY A 20 -16.55 -24.11 10.86
N ILE A 21 -15.80 -25.12 10.43
CA ILE A 21 -14.67 -25.02 9.49
C ILE A 21 -15.18 -24.39 8.20
N PHE A 22 -14.62 -23.25 7.79
CA PHE A 22 -14.23 -22.91 6.40
C PHE A 22 -13.83 -21.42 6.37
N LEU A 23 -12.53 -21.13 6.48
CA LEU A 23 -11.98 -19.89 5.94
C LEU A 23 -10.72 -20.19 5.13
N ASN A 24 -10.79 -19.69 3.90
CA ASN A 24 -9.85 -19.88 2.81
C ASN A 24 -8.43 -19.48 3.20
N SER A 25 -7.53 -20.46 3.13
CA SER A 25 -6.09 -20.29 3.10
C SER A 25 -5.68 -19.48 1.86
N THR A 26 -5.47 -18.18 2.01
CA THR A 26 -4.72 -17.39 1.01
C THR A 26 -3.77 -16.42 1.71
N PHE A 27 -2.90 -16.96 2.56
CA PHE A 27 -1.57 -16.42 2.81
C PHE A 27 -0.71 -17.62 3.18
N ALA A 28 -0.09 -18.24 2.18
CA ALA A 28 0.90 -19.29 2.40
C ALA A 28 2.07 -18.68 3.18
N SER A 29 2.25 -19.19 4.38
CA SER A 29 3.14 -18.73 5.43
C SER A 29 4.60 -18.81 4.99
N LYS A 30 5.27 -17.66 4.86
CA LYS A 30 6.70 -17.55 5.19
C LYS A 30 6.80 -17.68 6.71
N ASP A 31 7.66 -18.56 7.20
CA ASP A 31 7.81 -18.94 8.61
C ASP A 31 7.74 -17.76 9.57
N VAL A 32 6.78 -17.78 10.50
CA VAL A 32 6.53 -16.69 11.46
C VAL A 32 7.67 -16.59 12.50
N GLN A 33 8.36 -17.70 12.80
CA GLN A 33 9.49 -17.72 13.74
C GLN A 33 10.69 -16.89 13.29
N ASN A 34 10.91 -16.74 11.97
CA ASN A 34 12.07 -16.02 11.44
C ASN A 34 11.75 -14.57 11.05
N LYS A 35 10.50 -14.13 11.23
CA LYS A 35 10.09 -12.79 10.86
C LYS A 35 10.41 -11.79 11.96
N SER A 36 10.91 -10.61 11.59
CA SER A 36 10.98 -9.49 12.52
C SER A 36 9.56 -9.05 12.90
N ILE A 37 9.42 -8.38 14.04
CA ILE A 37 8.15 -7.75 14.43
C ILE A 37 7.69 -6.75 13.37
N GLY A 38 8.62 -6.04 12.72
CA GLY A 38 8.33 -5.14 11.59
C GLY A 38 7.76 -5.85 10.37
N GLU A 39 8.16 -7.09 10.11
CA GLU A 39 7.59 -7.93 9.05
C GLU A 39 6.19 -8.45 9.39
N ILE A 40 5.88 -8.60 10.69
CA ILE A 40 4.57 -9.07 11.17
C ILE A 40 3.58 -7.91 11.24
N ILE A 41 3.98 -6.77 11.82
CA ILE A 41 3.15 -5.57 12.00
C ILE A 41 3.40 -4.56 10.87
N HIS A 42 3.58 -5.05 9.64
CA HIS A 42 3.78 -4.17 8.50
C HIS A 42 2.48 -3.35 8.26
N PRO A 43 2.54 -2.02 7.99
CA PRO A 43 1.34 -1.17 7.87
C PRO A 43 0.28 -1.72 6.91
N LYS A 44 0.70 -2.22 5.74
CA LYS A 44 -0.20 -2.86 4.76
C LYS A 44 -0.89 -4.12 5.28
N TYR A 45 -0.21 -4.90 6.13
CA TYR A 45 -0.81 -6.09 6.74
C TYR A 45 -1.92 -5.67 7.69
N VAL A 46 -1.62 -4.71 8.56
CA VAL A 46 -2.57 -4.15 9.54
C VAL A 46 -3.78 -3.52 8.87
N GLU A 47 -3.59 -2.69 7.83
CA GLU A 47 -4.68 -2.15 7.02
C GLU A 47 -5.58 -3.27 6.46
N SER A 48 -4.96 -4.32 5.91
CA SER A 48 -5.71 -5.45 5.34
C SER A 48 -6.47 -6.27 6.39
N LEU A 49 -5.94 -6.35 7.61
CA LEU A 49 -6.55 -7.04 8.73
C LEU A 49 -7.84 -6.33 9.14
N VAL A 50 -7.75 -5.02 9.39
CA VAL A 50 -8.89 -4.18 9.78
C VAL A 50 -9.93 -4.18 8.66
N GLU A 51 -9.51 -3.93 7.40
CA GLU A 51 -10.39 -3.97 6.23
C GLU A 51 -11.16 -5.29 6.15
N LYS A 52 -10.48 -6.44 6.32
CA LYS A 52 -11.16 -7.74 6.24
C LYS A 52 -12.20 -7.93 7.33
N ARG A 53 -11.90 -7.54 8.58
CA ARG A 53 -12.83 -7.68 9.71
C ARG A 53 -14.05 -6.79 9.51
N GLU A 54 -13.86 -5.51 9.24
CA GLU A 54 -14.97 -4.56 9.05
C GLU A 54 -15.81 -4.89 7.81
N VAL A 55 -15.18 -5.27 6.69
CA VAL A 55 -15.92 -5.70 5.48
C VAL A 55 -16.70 -6.99 5.72
N ALA A 56 -16.18 -7.92 6.52
CA ALA A 56 -16.90 -9.15 6.86
C ALA A 56 -18.16 -8.85 7.69
N GLU A 57 -18.06 -7.95 8.67
CA GLU A 57 -19.19 -7.50 9.48
C GLU A 57 -20.27 -6.82 8.62
N ILE A 58 -19.87 -5.93 7.70
CA ILE A 58 -20.80 -5.29 6.77
C ILE A 58 -21.47 -6.30 5.85
N LYS A 59 -20.71 -7.24 5.28
CA LYS A 59 -21.28 -8.29 4.43
C LYS A 59 -22.31 -9.12 5.19
N ALA A 60 -22.01 -9.51 6.43
CA ALA A 60 -22.93 -10.26 7.27
C ALA A 60 -24.23 -9.48 7.55
N ALA A 61 -24.16 -8.16 7.69
CA ALA A 61 -25.34 -7.31 7.89
C ALA A 61 -26.28 -7.27 6.66
N TYR A 62 -25.73 -7.34 5.45
CA TYR A 62 -26.51 -7.32 4.19
C TYR A 62 -26.88 -8.73 3.67
N GLU A 63 -26.24 -9.78 4.20
CA GLU A 63 -26.37 -11.16 3.68
C GLU A 63 -27.81 -11.67 3.73
N ALA A 64 -28.52 -11.44 4.84
CA ALA A 64 -29.90 -11.89 5.01
C ALA A 64 -30.86 -11.23 4.01
N GLU A 65 -30.78 -9.91 3.84
CA GLU A 65 -31.64 -9.16 2.90
C GLU A 65 -31.38 -9.56 1.44
N ILE A 66 -30.11 -9.73 1.06
CA ILE A 66 -29.74 -10.17 -0.29
C ILE A 66 -30.23 -11.60 -0.54
N ALA A 67 -30.08 -12.51 0.43
CA ALA A 67 -30.53 -13.89 0.31
C ALA A 67 -32.06 -13.99 0.14
N GLU A 68 -32.82 -13.18 0.87
CA GLU A 68 -34.29 -13.13 0.76
C GLU A 68 -34.76 -12.65 -0.62
N LEU A 69 -34.10 -11.62 -1.16
CA LEU A 69 -34.38 -11.13 -2.53
C LEU A 69 -34.00 -12.17 -3.60
N GLU A 70 -32.87 -12.87 -3.43
CA GLU A 70 -32.45 -13.93 -4.34
C GLU A 70 -33.41 -15.13 -4.33
N GLU A 71 -33.90 -15.53 -3.16
CA GLU A 71 -34.89 -16.58 -3.01
C GLU A 71 -36.22 -16.19 -3.65
N SER A 72 -36.69 -14.96 -3.41
CA SER A 72 -37.92 -14.41 -4.00
C SER A 72 -37.84 -14.37 -5.54
N LEU A 73 -36.72 -13.89 -6.07
CA LEU A 73 -36.48 -13.84 -7.51
C LEU A 73 -36.43 -15.24 -8.13
N LYS A 74 -35.85 -16.23 -7.43
CA LYS A 74 -35.85 -17.62 -7.85
C LYS A 74 -37.27 -18.20 -7.87
N ALA A 75 -38.08 -17.93 -6.84
CA ALA A 75 -39.46 -18.38 -6.76
C ALA A 75 -40.32 -17.83 -7.92
N VAL A 76 -40.19 -16.55 -8.24
CA VAL A 76 -40.88 -15.92 -9.39
C VAL A 76 -40.47 -16.57 -10.71
N ARG A 77 -39.17 -16.81 -10.93
CA ARG A 77 -38.67 -17.51 -12.13
C ARG A 77 -39.21 -18.93 -12.26
N GLU A 78 -39.31 -19.66 -11.15
CA GLU A 78 -39.91 -20.99 -11.13
C GLU A 78 -41.43 -20.93 -11.41
N GLY A 79 -42.13 -19.92 -10.87
CA GLY A 79 -43.53 -19.63 -11.18
C GLY A 79 -43.77 -19.43 -12.68
N ILE A 80 -42.99 -18.55 -13.31
CA ILE A 80 -43.04 -18.32 -14.77
C ILE A 80 -42.79 -19.63 -15.53
N LYS A 81 -41.78 -20.41 -15.12
CA LYS A 81 -41.44 -21.70 -15.75
C LYS A 81 -42.58 -22.71 -15.62
N ASN A 82 -43.31 -22.72 -14.51
CA ASN A 82 -44.41 -23.64 -14.26
C ASN A 82 -45.66 -23.26 -15.06
N ILE A 83 -46.01 -21.96 -15.14
CA ILE A 83 -47.13 -21.48 -15.97
C ILE A 83 -46.89 -21.82 -17.45
N ARG A 84 -45.66 -21.66 -17.95
CA ARG A 84 -45.29 -22.04 -19.33
C ARG A 84 -45.49 -23.53 -19.66
N LYS A 85 -45.53 -24.42 -18.65
CA LYS A 85 -45.75 -25.86 -18.85
C LYS A 85 -47.23 -26.23 -18.99
N VAL A 86 -48.13 -25.39 -18.49
CA VAL A 86 -49.59 -25.62 -18.53
C VAL A 86 -50.14 -25.15 -19.88
N LYS A 87 -51.08 -25.90 -20.47
CA LYS A 87 -51.76 -25.53 -21.73
C LYS A 87 -53.27 -25.40 -21.52
N PRO A 88 -53.91 -24.29 -21.98
CA PRO A 88 -53.30 -23.12 -22.62
C PRO A 88 -52.41 -22.32 -21.65
N VAL A 89 -51.43 -21.60 -22.19
CA VAL A 89 -50.54 -20.74 -21.38
C VAL A 89 -51.30 -19.48 -21.02
N ASP A 90 -51.24 -19.09 -19.75
CA ASP A 90 -51.77 -17.81 -19.27
C ASP A 90 -50.72 -16.71 -19.51
N GLU A 91 -50.89 -15.95 -20.60
CA GLU A 91 -49.96 -14.89 -21.00
C GLU A 91 -50.03 -13.66 -20.07
N GLU A 92 -51.20 -13.39 -19.48
CA GLU A 92 -51.42 -12.28 -18.54
C GLU A 92 -50.71 -12.55 -17.21
N ALA A 93 -50.81 -13.77 -16.69
CA ALA A 93 -50.05 -14.19 -15.52
C ALA A 93 -48.52 -14.15 -15.76
N ILE A 94 -48.07 -14.46 -16.98
CA ILE A 94 -46.65 -14.35 -17.34
C ILE A 94 -46.18 -12.89 -17.40
N SER A 95 -46.99 -11.95 -17.90
CA SER A 95 -46.57 -10.54 -17.95
C SER A 95 -46.43 -9.95 -16.56
N LEU A 96 -47.39 -10.23 -15.66
CA LEU A 96 -47.34 -9.78 -14.26
C LEU A 96 -46.10 -10.31 -13.54
N LEU A 97 -45.81 -11.60 -13.64
CA LEU A 97 -44.61 -12.18 -13.02
C LEU A 97 -43.30 -11.67 -13.64
N LYS A 98 -43.29 -11.24 -14.92
CA LYS A 98 -42.11 -10.60 -15.52
C LYS A 98 -41.87 -9.19 -15.00
N GLU A 99 -42.94 -8.44 -14.73
CA GLU A 99 -42.83 -7.13 -14.09
C GLU A 99 -42.31 -7.28 -12.66
N GLU A 100 -42.81 -8.28 -11.91
CA GLU A 100 -42.32 -8.65 -10.58
C GLU A 100 -40.85 -9.11 -10.63
N GLU A 101 -40.47 -9.96 -11.59
CA GLU A 101 -39.07 -10.39 -11.80
C GLU A 101 -38.16 -9.18 -12.04
N LYS A 102 -38.60 -8.22 -12.86
CA LYS A 102 -37.82 -7.00 -13.14
C LYS A 102 -37.69 -6.14 -11.89
N ALA A 103 -38.78 -5.91 -11.16
CA ALA A 103 -38.77 -5.12 -9.93
C ALA A 103 -37.83 -5.72 -8.87
N LEU A 104 -37.93 -7.04 -8.63
CA LEU A 104 -37.02 -7.75 -7.71
C LEU A 104 -35.57 -7.72 -8.18
N HIS A 105 -35.33 -7.78 -9.50
CA HIS A 105 -33.97 -7.66 -10.04
C HIS A 105 -33.38 -6.27 -9.82
N ASP A 106 -34.16 -5.22 -10.07
CA ASP A 106 -33.76 -3.83 -9.87
C ASP A 106 -33.51 -3.55 -8.38
N GLU A 107 -34.34 -4.07 -7.48
CA GLU A 107 -34.17 -3.99 -6.03
C GLU A 107 -32.92 -4.73 -5.54
N LEU A 108 -32.70 -5.97 -6.00
CA LEU A 108 -31.48 -6.74 -5.71
C LEU A 108 -30.23 -6.01 -6.19
N LYS A 109 -30.29 -5.40 -7.37
CA LYS A 109 -29.19 -4.59 -7.90
C LYS A 109 -28.93 -3.37 -7.01
N ALA A 110 -29.97 -2.64 -6.63
CA ALA A 110 -29.85 -1.47 -5.76
C ALA A 110 -29.22 -1.83 -4.40
N LYS A 111 -29.65 -2.92 -3.78
CA LYS A 111 -29.07 -3.42 -2.53
C LYS A 111 -27.61 -3.83 -2.66
N ARG A 112 -27.24 -4.48 -3.77
CA ARG A 112 -25.84 -4.81 -4.05
C ARG A 112 -25.01 -3.55 -4.28
N ASP A 113 -25.52 -2.57 -5.01
CA ASP A 113 -24.82 -1.30 -5.25
C ASP A 113 -24.64 -0.52 -3.94
N GLU A 114 -25.63 -0.54 -3.04
CA GLU A 114 -25.52 0.02 -1.69
C GLU A 114 -24.42 -0.67 -0.88
N LEU A 115 -24.40 -2.00 -0.83
CA LEU A 115 -23.34 -2.77 -0.19
C LEU A 115 -21.95 -2.41 -0.73
N HIS A 116 -21.80 -2.28 -2.04
CA HIS A 116 -20.52 -1.90 -2.65
C HIS A 116 -20.06 -0.51 -2.20
N LYS A 117 -20.98 0.47 -2.18
CA LYS A 117 -20.67 1.84 -1.72
C LYS A 117 -20.24 1.86 -0.25
N VAL A 118 -20.95 1.15 0.62
CA VAL A 118 -20.61 1.08 2.05
C VAL A 118 -19.23 0.43 2.24
N ILE A 119 -18.94 -0.64 1.49
CA ILE A 119 -17.63 -1.29 1.49
C ILE A 119 -16.52 -0.33 1.02
N GLU A 120 -16.73 0.41 -0.07
CA GLU A 120 -15.76 1.39 -0.57
C GLU A 120 -15.49 2.50 0.45
N LYS A 121 -16.54 3.00 1.11
CA LYS A 121 -16.42 3.98 2.18
C LYS A 121 -15.59 3.43 3.33
N VAL A 122 -15.88 2.23 3.82
CA VAL A 122 -15.10 1.61 4.90
C VAL A 122 -13.63 1.45 4.52
N LYS A 123 -13.32 1.05 3.28
CA LYS A 123 -11.92 0.99 2.83
C LYS A 123 -11.21 2.35 2.88
N LEU A 124 -11.92 3.44 2.59
CA LEU A 124 -11.37 4.79 2.74
C LEU A 124 -11.19 5.16 4.21
N VAL A 125 -12.16 4.83 5.06
CA VAL A 125 -12.11 5.07 6.52
C VAL A 125 -10.92 4.33 7.15
N VAL A 126 -10.70 3.06 6.83
CA VAL A 126 -9.57 2.28 7.35
C VAL A 126 -8.23 2.90 6.96
N LYS A 127 -8.12 3.48 5.76
CA LYS A 127 -6.85 4.03 5.24
C LYS A 127 -6.57 5.46 5.67
N TYR A 128 -7.60 6.29 5.76
CA TYR A 128 -7.46 7.74 5.90
C TYR A 128 -8.31 8.33 7.04
N GLY A 129 -9.07 7.50 7.76
CA GLY A 129 -9.99 7.95 8.81
C GLY A 129 -11.33 8.45 8.27
N GLU A 130 -12.28 8.57 9.19
CA GLU A 130 -13.68 8.92 8.89
C GLU A 130 -13.83 10.33 8.31
N GLU A 131 -13.13 11.31 8.87
CA GLU A 131 -13.21 12.70 8.41
C GLU A 131 -12.75 12.84 6.96
N ALA A 132 -11.63 12.21 6.61
CA ALA A 132 -11.10 12.23 5.26
C ALA A 132 -12.02 11.51 4.27
N ALA A 133 -12.52 10.33 4.65
CA ALA A 133 -13.46 9.58 3.84
C ALA A 133 -14.73 10.40 3.54
N ASN A 134 -15.29 11.07 4.55
CA ASN A 134 -16.47 11.93 4.37
C ASN A 134 -16.19 13.14 3.48
N LYS A 135 -15.02 13.80 3.61
CA LYS A 135 -14.64 14.91 2.71
C LYS A 135 -14.45 14.45 1.27
N ILE A 136 -13.83 13.29 1.06
CA ILE A 136 -13.65 12.69 -0.29
C ILE A 136 -15.00 12.35 -0.90
N GLU A 137 -15.89 11.70 -0.15
CA GLU A 137 -17.23 11.35 -0.61
C GLU A 137 -18.03 12.60 -1.00
N ALA A 138 -17.97 13.67 -0.19
CA ALA A 138 -18.64 14.93 -0.50
C ALA A 138 -18.14 15.54 -1.83
N LEU A 139 -16.83 15.58 -2.05
CA LEU A 139 -16.24 16.07 -3.30
C LEU A 139 -16.62 15.22 -4.51
N GLU A 140 -16.66 13.90 -4.36
CA GLU A 140 -17.07 13.00 -5.43
C GLU A 140 -18.54 13.15 -5.79
N VAL A 141 -19.41 13.37 -4.80
CA VAL A 141 -20.84 13.63 -5.01
C VAL A 141 -21.05 14.95 -5.74
N GLU A 142 -20.43 16.02 -5.26
CA GLU A 142 -20.49 17.35 -5.89
C GLU A 142 -19.98 17.29 -7.34
N PHE A 143 -18.85 16.62 -7.58
CA PHE A 143 -18.32 16.46 -8.93
C PHE A 143 -19.22 15.60 -9.84
N LYS A 144 -19.88 14.56 -9.31
CA LYS A 144 -20.83 13.74 -10.08
C LYS A 144 -22.05 14.55 -10.51
N GLU A 145 -22.56 15.44 -9.67
CA GLU A 145 -23.66 16.34 -10.00
C GLU A 145 -23.24 17.30 -11.13
N GLU A 146 -22.09 17.96 -10.99
CA GLU A 146 -21.55 18.83 -12.05
C GLU A 146 -21.27 18.06 -13.36
N GLU A 147 -20.68 16.86 -13.27
CA GLU A 147 -20.38 16.02 -14.43
C GLU A 147 -21.66 15.63 -15.18
N SER A 148 -22.74 15.32 -14.46
CA SER A 148 -24.03 15.00 -15.07
C SER A 148 -24.61 16.19 -15.84
N ALA A 149 -24.60 17.40 -15.26
CA ALA A 149 -25.08 18.61 -15.91
C ALA A 149 -24.28 18.96 -17.19
N VAL A 150 -22.95 18.79 -17.15
CA VAL A 150 -22.09 19.00 -18.31
C VAL A 150 -22.35 17.94 -19.39
N LYS A 151 -22.55 16.67 -19.00
CA LYS A 151 -22.90 15.59 -19.94
C LYS A 151 -24.24 15.82 -20.62
N GLU A 152 -25.25 16.27 -19.90
CA GLU A 152 -26.54 16.65 -20.48
C GLU A 152 -26.39 17.78 -21.51
N SER A 153 -25.56 18.78 -21.20
CA SER A 153 -25.26 19.88 -22.13
C SER A 153 -24.55 19.39 -23.41
N ILE A 154 -23.57 18.48 -23.26
CA ILE A 154 -22.89 17.83 -24.39
C ILE A 154 -23.87 17.00 -25.24
N GLU A 155 -24.80 16.28 -24.61
CA GLU A 155 -25.82 15.52 -25.33
C GLU A 155 -26.79 16.41 -26.10
N ALA A 156 -27.17 17.56 -25.52
CA ALA A 156 -27.98 18.57 -26.20
C ALA A 156 -27.27 19.16 -27.42
N ILE A 157 -25.98 19.52 -27.30
CA ILE A 157 -25.16 19.98 -28.42
C ILE A 157 -25.06 18.90 -29.51
N LYS A 158 -24.85 17.64 -29.13
CA LYS A 158 -24.83 16.51 -30.09
C LYS A 158 -26.16 16.34 -30.82
N ALA A 159 -27.29 16.56 -30.14
CA ALA A 159 -28.60 16.54 -30.77
C ALA A 159 -28.75 17.69 -31.78
N GLN A 160 -28.37 18.92 -31.40
CA GLN A 160 -28.39 20.08 -32.30
C GLN A 160 -27.50 19.87 -33.54
N ILE A 161 -26.30 19.32 -33.37
CA ILE A 161 -25.40 18.98 -34.49
C ILE A 161 -26.07 17.95 -35.43
N ARG A 162 -26.81 16.97 -34.89
CA ARG A 162 -27.54 15.99 -35.74
C ARG A 162 -28.67 16.68 -36.51
N GLU A 163 -29.46 17.51 -35.83
CA GLU A 163 -30.54 18.27 -36.48
C GLU A 163 -30.03 19.16 -37.62
N LEU A 164 -28.91 19.87 -37.41
CA LEU A 164 -28.28 20.71 -38.45
C LEU A 164 -27.73 19.88 -39.63
N LYS A 165 -27.25 18.66 -39.38
CA LYS A 165 -26.79 17.76 -40.45
C LYS A 165 -27.92 17.14 -41.25
N ASP A 166 -29.07 16.94 -40.62
CA ASP A 166 -30.26 16.35 -41.24
C ASP A 166 -31.14 17.41 -41.95
N ALA A 167 -30.80 18.70 -41.84
CA ALA A 167 -31.48 19.80 -42.51
C ALA A 167 -31.27 19.79 -44.04
N GLU A 168 -32.24 20.36 -44.78
CA GLU A 168 -32.19 20.45 -46.26
C GLU A 168 -30.99 21.25 -46.78
N SER A 169 -30.54 22.24 -46.00
CA SER A 169 -29.30 22.98 -46.21
C SER A 169 -28.45 22.88 -44.95
N VAL A 170 -27.28 22.28 -45.05
CA VAL A 170 -26.34 22.12 -43.93
C VAL A 170 -25.61 23.43 -43.69
N ASP A 171 -25.70 23.95 -42.47
CA ASP A 171 -24.92 25.09 -42.00
C ASP A 171 -23.60 24.58 -41.36
N GLU A 172 -22.54 24.53 -42.16
CA GLU A 172 -21.23 24.03 -41.72
C GLU A 172 -20.57 24.95 -40.68
N GLU A 173 -20.88 26.25 -40.68
CA GLU A 173 -20.33 27.23 -39.74
C GLU A 173 -20.96 27.04 -38.35
N ALA A 174 -22.29 26.93 -38.28
CA ALA A 174 -22.98 26.61 -37.02
C ALA A 174 -22.58 25.24 -36.45
N ILE A 175 -22.33 24.23 -37.30
CA ILE A 175 -21.82 22.92 -36.85
C ILE A 175 -20.38 23.05 -36.31
N ALA A 176 -19.54 23.89 -36.91
CA ALA A 176 -18.18 24.11 -36.43
C ALA A 176 -18.17 24.79 -35.05
N GLU A 177 -18.98 25.83 -34.86
CA GLU A 177 -19.14 26.51 -33.57
C GLU A 177 -19.60 25.54 -32.46
N LEU A 178 -20.64 24.74 -32.72
CA LEU A 178 -21.12 23.74 -31.75
C LEU A 178 -20.08 22.67 -31.41
N LYS A 179 -19.22 22.28 -32.35
CA LYS A 179 -18.11 21.34 -32.08
C LYS A 179 -17.02 21.97 -31.22
N GLU A 180 -16.74 23.25 -31.40
CA GLU A 180 -15.81 23.97 -30.52
C GLU A 180 -16.38 24.10 -29.11
N GLU A 181 -17.68 24.38 -28.98
CA GLU A 181 -18.37 24.40 -27.69
C GLU A 181 -18.37 23.03 -27.00
N GLU A 182 -18.66 21.94 -27.72
CA GLU A 182 -18.54 20.56 -27.21
C GLU A 182 -17.12 20.28 -26.69
N LYS A 183 -16.09 20.69 -27.46
CA LYS A 183 -14.69 20.51 -27.06
C LYS A 183 -14.35 21.33 -25.82
N ALA A 184 -14.81 22.58 -25.74
CA ALA A 184 -14.59 23.45 -24.58
C ALA A 184 -15.20 22.85 -23.31
N LEU A 185 -16.41 22.29 -23.37
CA LEU A 185 -17.04 21.59 -22.25
C LEU A 185 -16.26 20.34 -21.82
N HIS A 186 -15.71 19.58 -22.79
CA HIS A 186 -14.85 18.44 -22.47
C HIS A 186 -13.55 18.87 -21.77
N ASP A 187 -12.92 19.96 -22.23
CA ASP A 187 -11.69 20.50 -21.62
C ASP A 187 -11.97 21.07 -20.22
N GLU A 188 -13.10 21.76 -20.03
CA GLU A 188 -13.55 22.23 -18.71
C GLU A 188 -13.78 21.07 -17.74
N LEU A 189 -14.52 20.04 -18.17
CA LEU A 189 -14.78 18.86 -17.34
C LEU A 189 -13.48 18.17 -16.92
N LYS A 190 -12.49 18.11 -17.83
CA LYS A 190 -11.17 17.57 -17.54
C LYS A 190 -10.43 18.42 -16.49
N ALA A 191 -10.42 19.75 -16.65
CA ALA A 191 -9.77 20.66 -15.69
C ALA A 191 -10.39 20.57 -14.29
N LYS A 192 -11.73 20.49 -14.21
CA LYS A 192 -12.45 20.28 -12.94
C LYS A 192 -12.11 18.94 -12.31
N ARG A 193 -12.07 17.86 -13.10
CA ARG A 193 -11.66 16.53 -12.63
C ARG A 193 -10.24 16.55 -12.06
N ASP A 194 -9.31 17.20 -12.74
CA ASP A 194 -7.92 17.32 -12.28
C ASP A 194 -7.83 18.14 -10.98
N ALA A 195 -8.65 19.18 -10.81
CA ALA A 195 -8.74 19.96 -9.58
C ALA A 195 -9.30 19.13 -8.41
N VAL A 196 -10.40 18.39 -8.63
CA VAL A 196 -11.00 17.49 -7.63
C VAL A 196 -9.99 16.42 -7.20
N ASN A 197 -9.29 15.80 -8.16
CA ASN A 197 -8.26 14.81 -7.85
C ASN A 197 -7.12 15.39 -7.00
N LYS A 198 -6.68 16.62 -7.27
CA LYS A 198 -5.66 17.31 -6.45
C LYS A 198 -6.18 17.55 -5.02
N SER A 199 -7.42 17.99 -4.87
CA SER A 199 -8.04 18.19 -3.55
C SER A 199 -8.15 16.88 -2.77
N ILE A 200 -8.56 15.79 -3.44
CA ILE A 200 -8.61 14.45 -2.84
C ILE A 200 -7.22 13.98 -2.39
N GLU A 201 -6.19 14.16 -3.22
CA GLU A 201 -4.81 13.80 -2.83
C GLU A 201 -4.30 14.64 -1.65
N ARG A 202 -4.63 15.93 -1.59
CA ARG A 202 -4.34 16.76 -0.42
C ARG A 202 -5.04 16.23 0.82
N ILE A 203 -6.34 15.91 0.75
CA ILE A 203 -7.09 15.33 1.87
C ILE A 203 -6.42 14.05 2.38
N LYS A 204 -5.97 13.17 1.48
CA LYS A 204 -5.25 11.94 1.86
C LYS A 204 -3.90 12.24 2.54
N GLN A 205 -3.17 13.24 2.07
CA GLN A 205 -1.91 13.66 2.70
C GLN A 205 -2.15 14.24 4.09
N VAL A 206 -3.19 15.08 4.25
CA VAL A 206 -3.58 15.67 5.53
C VAL A 206 -4.06 14.59 6.49
N ALA A 207 -4.80 13.60 6.02
CA ALA A 207 -5.18 12.44 6.82
C ALA A 207 -3.98 11.65 7.34
N LYS A 208 -2.92 11.55 6.53
CA LYS A 208 -1.73 10.78 6.88
C LYS A 208 -0.75 11.54 7.76
N TYR A 209 -0.55 12.82 7.50
CA TYR A 209 0.53 13.62 8.10
C TYR A 209 0.02 14.82 8.93
N GLY A 210 -1.28 15.13 8.89
CA GLY A 210 -1.83 16.33 9.50
C GLY A 210 -1.70 17.57 8.62
N GLU A 211 -2.55 18.57 8.90
CA GLU A 211 -2.65 19.81 8.10
C GLU A 211 -1.38 20.66 8.20
N GLU A 212 -0.80 20.77 9.40
CA GLU A 212 0.42 21.56 9.64
C GLU A 212 1.60 21.04 8.83
N ALA A 213 1.87 19.73 8.91
CA ALA A 213 2.96 19.08 8.18
C ALA A 213 2.77 19.18 6.66
N VAL A 214 1.55 19.01 6.15
CA VAL A 214 1.27 19.16 4.71
C VAL A 214 1.51 20.59 4.25
N ASN A 215 1.08 21.58 5.01
CA ASN A 215 1.30 22.99 4.69
C ASN A 215 2.79 23.34 4.67
N GLU A 216 3.56 22.85 5.64
CA GLU A 216 5.01 23.05 5.68
C GLU A 216 5.72 22.40 4.48
N ILE A 217 5.35 21.15 4.14
CA ILE A 217 5.90 20.45 2.97
C ILE A 217 5.57 21.19 1.67
N GLU A 218 4.35 21.71 1.53
CA GLU A 218 3.95 22.48 0.36
C GLU A 218 4.72 23.80 0.25
N ALA A 219 4.92 24.50 1.36
CA ALA A 219 5.74 25.72 1.41
C ALA A 219 7.17 25.43 0.95
N LEU A 220 7.83 24.41 1.51
CA LEU A 220 9.19 24.02 1.11
C LEU A 220 9.29 23.66 -0.38
N LYS A 221 8.27 22.99 -0.93
CA LYS A 221 8.23 22.68 -2.37
C LYS A 221 8.02 23.92 -3.23
N ALA A 222 7.21 24.87 -2.77
CA ALA A 222 6.99 26.13 -3.46
C ALA A 222 8.28 26.95 -3.51
N ASP A 223 8.97 27.08 -2.38
CA ASP A 223 10.25 27.78 -2.26
C ASP A 223 11.31 27.15 -3.18
N LEU A 224 11.43 25.81 -3.18
CA LEU A 224 12.35 25.11 -4.08
C LEU A 224 12.03 25.37 -5.55
N LYS A 225 10.74 25.41 -5.91
CA LYS A 225 10.31 25.63 -7.29
C LYS A 225 10.63 27.05 -7.76
N GLU A 226 10.42 28.04 -6.91
CA GLU A 226 10.79 29.44 -7.20
C GLU A 226 12.30 29.53 -7.42
N GLU A 227 13.08 28.89 -6.56
CA GLU A 227 14.53 28.91 -6.69
C GLU A 227 15.03 28.14 -7.94
N GLU A 228 14.45 26.98 -8.25
CA GLU A 228 14.76 26.24 -9.48
C GLU A 228 14.49 27.08 -10.73
N SER A 229 13.42 27.89 -10.73
CA SER A 229 13.11 28.82 -11.81
C SER A 229 14.18 29.91 -11.93
N ALA A 230 14.55 30.54 -10.82
CA ALA A 230 15.56 31.60 -10.80
C ALA A 230 16.94 31.09 -11.26
N VAL A 231 17.38 29.94 -10.75
CA VAL A 231 18.65 29.31 -11.16
C VAL A 231 18.63 28.93 -12.63
N LYS A 232 17.49 28.43 -13.15
CA LYS A 232 17.36 28.10 -14.57
C LYS A 232 17.49 29.33 -15.45
N GLU A 233 16.88 30.45 -15.07
CA GLU A 233 17.03 31.72 -15.79
C GLU A 233 18.50 32.20 -15.79
N SER A 234 19.20 32.12 -14.65
CA SER A 234 20.62 32.44 -14.57
C SER A 234 21.49 31.56 -15.47
N ILE A 235 21.24 30.24 -15.49
CA ILE A 235 21.95 29.29 -16.35
C ILE A 235 21.68 29.58 -17.84
N GLU A 236 20.44 29.90 -18.21
CA GLU A 236 20.11 30.28 -19.59
C GLU A 236 20.83 31.56 -20.01
N ALA A 237 20.97 32.54 -19.12
CA ALA A 237 21.75 33.75 -19.35
C ALA A 237 23.25 33.47 -19.52
N ILE A 238 23.85 32.65 -18.65
CA ILE A 238 25.25 32.21 -18.77
C ILE A 238 25.49 31.50 -20.10
N LYS A 239 24.57 30.60 -20.49
CA LYS A 239 24.64 29.90 -21.79
C LYS A 239 24.57 30.86 -22.98
N ALA A 240 23.79 31.93 -22.87
CA ALA A 240 23.75 32.96 -23.90
C ALA A 240 25.08 33.72 -23.98
N GLN A 241 25.66 34.10 -22.85
CA GLN A 241 26.97 34.77 -22.78
C GLN A 241 28.11 33.90 -23.34
N ILE A 242 28.13 32.61 -22.99
CA ILE A 242 29.10 31.66 -23.56
C ILE A 242 28.97 31.61 -25.09
N ARG A 243 27.76 31.50 -25.63
CA ARG A 243 27.54 31.48 -27.10
C ARG A 243 27.99 32.78 -27.77
N GLU A 244 27.81 33.93 -27.11
CA GLU A 244 28.28 35.21 -27.63
C GLU A 244 29.81 35.28 -27.68
N LEU A 245 30.50 34.82 -26.63
CA LEU A 245 31.95 34.73 -26.60
C LEU A 245 32.52 33.73 -27.61
N GLU A 246 31.87 32.57 -27.78
CA GLU A 246 32.24 31.57 -28.78
C GLU A 246 32.05 32.08 -30.22
N ALA A 247 31.10 33.02 -30.44
CA ALA A 247 30.83 33.62 -31.75
C ALA A 247 31.69 34.85 -32.06
N ALA A 248 32.49 35.33 -31.10
CA ALA A 248 33.35 36.49 -31.29
C ALA A 248 34.52 36.20 -32.25
N GLU A 249 35.06 37.25 -32.90
CA GLU A 249 36.19 37.14 -33.83
C GLU A 249 37.46 36.59 -33.16
N SER A 250 37.63 36.88 -31.86
CA SER A 250 38.65 36.29 -31.00
C SER A 250 37.95 35.67 -29.79
N VAL A 251 38.03 34.36 -29.65
CA VAL A 251 37.43 33.62 -28.55
C VAL A 251 38.26 33.84 -27.27
N ASP A 252 37.59 34.29 -26.21
CA ASP A 252 38.18 34.39 -24.87
C ASP A 252 37.92 33.08 -24.11
N GLU A 253 38.85 32.14 -24.23
CA GLU A 253 38.73 30.82 -23.59
C GLU A 253 38.75 30.90 -22.05
N GLU A 254 39.40 31.92 -21.47
CA GLU A 254 39.48 32.11 -20.02
C GLU A 254 38.12 32.58 -19.47
N ALA A 255 37.49 33.58 -20.12
CA ALA A 255 36.15 34.03 -19.76
C ALA A 255 35.08 32.93 -19.93
N ILE A 256 35.19 32.09 -20.98
CA ILE A 256 34.30 30.94 -21.16
C ILE A 256 34.50 29.90 -20.05
N ALA A 257 35.75 29.64 -19.63
CA ALA A 257 36.03 28.70 -18.56
C ALA A 257 35.45 29.19 -17.23
N GLU A 258 35.57 30.49 -16.92
CA GLU A 258 34.98 31.09 -15.71
C GLU A 258 33.45 30.94 -15.69
N LEU A 259 32.78 31.25 -16.80
CA LEU A 259 31.32 31.09 -16.95
C LEU A 259 30.88 29.63 -16.82
N LYS A 260 31.67 28.66 -17.28
CA LYS A 260 31.38 27.23 -17.13
C LYS A 260 31.51 26.76 -15.68
N GLU A 261 32.49 27.26 -14.93
CA GLU A 261 32.59 27.00 -13.51
C GLU A 261 31.46 27.66 -12.71
N GLU A 262 31.01 28.87 -13.11
CA GLU A 262 29.82 29.51 -12.52
C GLU A 262 28.54 28.70 -12.79
N GLU A 263 28.32 28.23 -14.03
CA GLU A 263 27.20 27.34 -14.37
C GLU A 263 27.22 26.07 -13.49
N LYS A 264 28.40 25.45 -13.34
CA LYS A 264 28.56 24.26 -12.52
C LYS A 264 28.29 24.54 -11.03
N ALA A 265 28.78 25.65 -10.50
CA ALA A 265 28.52 26.05 -9.12
C ALA A 265 27.03 26.28 -8.86
N LEU A 266 26.29 26.85 -9.81
CA LEU A 266 24.82 26.98 -9.72
C LEU A 266 24.13 25.63 -9.71
N HIS A 267 24.56 24.69 -10.55
CA HIS A 267 24.03 23.33 -10.56
C HIS A 267 24.29 22.58 -9.25
N ASP A 268 25.51 22.67 -8.72
CA ASP A 268 25.91 22.02 -7.47
C ASP A 268 25.17 22.65 -6.27
N GLY A 269 25.08 23.98 -6.20
CA GLY A 269 24.32 24.67 -5.15
C GLY A 269 22.83 24.34 -5.16
N LEU A 270 22.21 24.24 -6.35
CA LEU A 270 20.81 23.82 -6.47
C LEU A 270 20.61 22.37 -6.01
N LYS A 271 21.57 21.48 -6.30
CA LYS A 271 21.53 20.10 -5.85
C LYS A 271 21.61 20.01 -4.31
N GLU A 272 22.53 20.73 -3.68
CA GLU A 272 22.65 20.76 -2.22
C GLU A 272 21.36 21.24 -1.54
N LYS A 273 20.71 22.28 -2.10
CA LYS A 273 19.42 22.76 -1.59
C LYS A 273 18.30 21.76 -1.78
N ARG A 274 18.22 21.10 -2.93
CA ARG A 274 17.25 20.02 -3.16
C ARG A 274 17.42 18.90 -2.14
N ASP A 275 18.66 18.51 -1.87
CA ASP A 275 18.99 17.46 -0.89
C ASP A 275 18.62 17.90 0.55
N ALA A 276 18.89 19.15 0.91
CA ALA A 276 18.51 19.72 2.20
C ALA A 276 16.98 19.74 2.39
N ILE A 277 16.23 20.23 1.39
CA ILE A 277 14.76 20.25 1.42
C ILE A 277 14.18 18.84 1.45
N HIS A 278 14.77 17.88 0.74
CA HIS A 278 14.34 16.48 0.82
C HIS A 278 14.46 15.93 2.24
N LYS A 279 15.58 16.19 2.91
CA LYS A 279 15.78 15.78 4.31
C LYS A 279 14.77 16.46 5.24
N SER A 280 14.52 17.75 5.09
CA SER A 280 13.50 18.46 5.88
C SER A 280 12.11 17.85 5.68
N ILE A 281 11.72 17.57 4.43
CA ILE A 281 10.43 16.92 4.13
C ILE A 281 10.36 15.50 4.72
N GLU A 282 11.45 14.74 4.69
CA GLU A 282 11.51 13.42 5.32
C GLU A 282 11.34 13.50 6.84
N ARG A 283 12.02 14.46 7.49
CA ARG A 283 11.86 14.72 8.94
C ARG A 283 10.43 15.11 9.28
N ILE A 284 9.84 16.08 8.58
CA ILE A 284 8.45 16.51 8.80
C ILE A 284 7.49 15.31 8.71
N LYS A 285 7.68 14.42 7.73
CA LYS A 285 6.85 13.21 7.61
C LYS A 285 7.08 12.21 8.75
N LEU A 286 8.32 12.04 9.20
CA LEU A 286 8.62 11.16 10.33
C LEU A 286 7.98 11.67 11.61
N VAL A 287 8.15 12.96 11.90
CA VAL A 287 7.53 13.62 13.07
C VAL A 287 6.01 13.54 13.00
N ALA A 288 5.43 13.80 11.84
CA ALA A 288 3.99 13.72 11.65
C ALA A 288 3.42 12.30 11.86
N GLU A 289 4.16 11.27 11.43
CA GLU A 289 3.68 9.88 11.48
C GLU A 289 4.00 9.18 12.82
N TYR A 290 5.09 9.56 13.49
CA TYR A 290 5.61 8.85 14.67
C TYR A 290 5.92 9.76 15.88
N GLY A 291 5.86 11.09 15.74
CA GLY A 291 6.20 12.06 16.79
C GLY A 291 7.68 12.46 16.81
N GLU A 292 7.98 13.54 17.53
CA GLU A 292 9.32 14.16 17.60
C GLU A 292 10.38 13.21 18.19
N GLU A 293 10.05 12.57 19.32
CA GLU A 293 10.97 11.66 20.04
C GLU A 293 11.40 10.48 19.16
N ALA A 294 10.44 9.81 18.52
CA ALA A 294 10.72 8.72 17.59
C ALA A 294 11.50 9.19 16.36
N ALA A 295 11.20 10.38 15.83
CA ALA A 295 11.92 10.93 14.70
C ALA A 295 13.39 11.22 15.06
N ASP A 296 13.64 11.83 16.22
CA ASP A 296 14.99 12.13 16.71
C ASP A 296 15.81 10.85 16.96
N GLU A 297 15.20 9.83 17.57
CA GLU A 297 15.87 8.53 17.77
C GLU A 297 16.23 7.86 16.43
N ILE A 298 15.31 7.87 15.46
CA ILE A 298 15.56 7.31 14.12
C ILE A 298 16.68 8.06 13.41
N GLU A 299 16.71 9.40 13.50
CA GLU A 299 17.76 10.21 12.89
C GLU A 299 19.12 9.98 13.56
N ALA A 300 19.15 9.85 14.89
CA ALA A 300 20.36 9.52 15.63
C ALA A 300 20.92 8.15 15.21
N LEU A 301 20.09 7.11 15.14
CA LEU A 301 20.51 5.78 14.67
C LEU A 301 21.03 5.79 13.23
N LYS A 302 20.39 6.55 12.33
CA LYS A 302 20.85 6.70 10.95
C LYS A 302 22.18 7.43 10.88
N ALA A 303 22.39 8.45 11.71
CA ALA A 303 23.63 9.22 11.75
C ALA A 303 24.79 8.35 12.26
N GLU A 304 24.60 7.65 13.38
CA GLU A 304 25.57 6.71 13.94
C GLU A 304 25.95 5.61 12.93
N PHE A 305 24.94 4.98 12.31
CA PHE A 305 25.21 3.96 11.28
C PHE A 305 25.94 4.52 10.07
N LYS A 306 25.70 5.78 9.68
CA LYS A 306 26.40 6.41 8.55
C LYS A 306 27.88 6.63 8.84
N GLU A 307 28.24 6.98 10.08
CA GLU A 307 29.64 7.10 10.50
C GLU A 307 30.33 5.73 10.46
N GLU A 308 29.69 4.70 11.02
CA GLU A 308 30.21 3.33 10.97
C GLU A 308 30.31 2.79 9.53
N GLU A 309 29.31 3.02 8.69
CA GLU A 309 29.29 2.62 7.29
C GLU A 309 30.43 3.28 6.51
N SER A 310 30.73 4.55 6.79
CA SER A 310 31.85 5.25 6.17
C SER A 310 33.19 4.62 6.53
N ALA A 311 33.40 4.31 7.82
CA ALA A 311 34.64 3.68 8.29
C ALA A 311 34.85 2.27 7.68
N ILE A 312 33.79 1.46 7.62
CA ILE A 312 33.87 0.13 7.00
C ILE A 312 34.14 0.24 5.50
N LYS A 313 33.51 1.19 4.79
CA LYS A 313 33.76 1.41 3.36
C LYS A 313 35.18 1.88 3.08
N GLU A 314 35.75 2.72 3.94
CA GLU A 314 37.15 3.14 3.83
C GLU A 314 38.09 1.94 3.95
N ASN A 315 37.86 1.05 4.92
CA ASN A 315 38.63 -0.20 5.07
C ASN A 315 38.50 -1.11 3.85
N ILE A 316 37.29 -1.26 3.30
CA ILE A 316 37.05 -2.05 2.08
C ILE A 316 37.83 -1.48 0.89
N GLU A 317 37.84 -0.15 0.71
CA GLU A 317 38.61 0.46 -0.38
C GLU A 317 40.13 0.34 -0.17
N ALA A 318 40.61 0.39 1.07
CA ALA A 318 42.01 0.11 1.39
C ALA A 318 42.41 -1.33 1.01
N ILE A 319 41.60 -2.33 1.41
CA ILE A 319 41.82 -3.74 1.03
C ILE A 319 41.82 -3.92 -0.50
N LYS A 320 40.89 -3.26 -1.21
CA LYS A 320 40.86 -3.31 -2.69
C LYS A 320 42.12 -2.69 -3.30
N ALA A 321 42.68 -1.64 -2.71
CA ALA A 321 43.93 -1.06 -3.15
C ALA A 321 45.10 -2.03 -2.93
N GLU A 322 45.20 -2.65 -1.76
CA GLU A 322 46.23 -3.67 -1.46
C GLU A 322 46.14 -4.87 -2.41
N ILE A 323 44.92 -5.37 -2.70
CA ILE A 323 44.71 -6.43 -3.69
C ILE A 323 45.20 -6.02 -5.09
N ARG A 324 45.02 -4.75 -5.49
CA ARG A 324 45.52 -4.25 -6.79
C ARG A 324 47.05 -4.21 -6.79
N GLU A 325 47.67 -3.69 -5.74
CA GLU A 325 49.13 -3.64 -5.61
C GLU A 325 49.76 -5.03 -5.66
N LEU A 326 49.18 -6.02 -4.98
CA LEU A 326 49.65 -7.41 -5.02
C LEU A 326 49.50 -8.07 -6.39
N LYS A 327 48.46 -7.70 -7.16
CA LYS A 327 48.29 -8.20 -8.53
C LYS A 327 49.25 -7.56 -9.53
N ASP A 328 49.66 -6.33 -9.27
CA ASP A 328 50.58 -5.57 -10.13
C ASP A 328 52.07 -5.87 -9.79
N ALA A 329 52.33 -6.64 -8.74
CA ALA A 329 53.68 -7.05 -8.35
C ALA A 329 54.32 -8.04 -9.35
N GLU A 330 55.67 -8.04 -9.43
CA GLU A 330 56.44 -8.92 -10.32
C GLU A 330 56.22 -10.42 -10.02
N SER A 331 55.93 -10.75 -8.77
CA SER A 331 55.49 -12.07 -8.33
C SER A 331 54.19 -11.92 -7.56
N VAL A 332 53.12 -12.51 -8.08
CA VAL A 332 51.79 -12.46 -7.46
C VAL A 332 51.73 -13.46 -6.30
N ASP A 333 51.40 -12.97 -5.10
CA ASP A 333 51.10 -13.79 -3.94
C ASP A 333 49.59 -14.12 -3.93
N GLU A 334 49.24 -15.26 -4.51
CA GLU A 334 47.83 -15.69 -4.60
C GLU A 334 47.22 -16.02 -3.23
N GLU A 335 48.03 -16.41 -2.24
CA GLU A 335 47.57 -16.75 -0.89
C GLU A 335 47.21 -15.47 -0.11
N ALA A 336 48.07 -14.45 -0.17
CA ALA A 336 47.78 -13.14 0.41
C ALA A 336 46.55 -12.46 -0.24
N ILE A 337 46.38 -12.59 -1.56
CA ILE A 337 45.18 -12.08 -2.25
C ILE A 337 43.91 -12.85 -1.82
N ALA A 338 44.02 -14.15 -1.54
CA ALA A 338 42.88 -14.94 -1.09
C ALA A 338 42.43 -14.52 0.33
N GLU A 339 43.38 -14.30 1.23
CA GLU A 339 43.13 -13.81 2.60
C GLU A 339 42.44 -12.43 2.57
N LEU A 340 42.99 -11.47 1.82
CA LEU A 340 42.38 -10.13 1.69
C LEU A 340 40.97 -10.14 1.10
N LYS A 341 40.66 -11.09 0.20
CA LYS A 341 39.30 -11.24 -0.33
C LYS A 341 38.33 -11.83 0.70
N GLU A 342 38.82 -12.68 1.58
CA GLU A 342 38.02 -13.20 2.70
C GLU A 342 37.72 -12.07 3.69
N ASP A 343 38.71 -11.22 3.99
CA ASP A 343 38.53 -10.03 4.82
C ASP A 343 37.57 -9.01 4.20
N GLU A 344 37.70 -8.71 2.89
CA GLU A 344 36.76 -7.85 2.16
C GLU A 344 35.32 -8.38 2.28
N LYS A 345 35.14 -9.70 2.13
CA LYS A 345 33.84 -10.34 2.26
C LYS A 345 33.32 -10.28 3.70
N ALA A 346 34.17 -10.52 4.69
CA ALA A 346 33.80 -10.44 6.10
C ALA A 346 33.30 -9.04 6.48
N LEU A 347 33.98 -7.98 6.01
CA LEU A 347 33.54 -6.60 6.19
C LEU A 347 32.20 -6.29 5.50
N HIS A 348 31.97 -6.85 4.31
CA HIS A 348 30.67 -6.73 3.64
C HIS A 348 29.55 -7.42 4.41
N ASP A 349 29.80 -8.61 4.96
CA ASP A 349 28.84 -9.36 5.78
C ASP A 349 28.58 -8.64 7.12
N GLU A 350 29.62 -8.07 7.76
CA GLU A 350 29.49 -7.23 8.95
C GLU A 350 28.62 -5.99 8.68
N LEU A 351 28.91 -5.26 7.60
CA LEU A 351 28.16 -4.06 7.22
C LEU A 351 26.68 -4.39 6.99
N LYS A 352 26.40 -5.54 6.37
CA LYS A 352 25.03 -6.02 6.18
C LYS A 352 24.35 -6.34 7.52
N ALA A 353 25.02 -7.06 8.41
CA ALA A 353 24.47 -7.41 9.72
C ALA A 353 24.15 -6.17 10.56
N LYS A 354 25.05 -5.17 10.57
CA LYS A 354 24.83 -3.88 11.24
C LYS A 354 23.65 -3.12 10.63
N ARG A 355 23.56 -3.06 9.31
CA ARG A 355 22.42 -2.43 8.60
C ARG A 355 21.10 -3.09 8.97
N ASP A 356 21.06 -4.42 8.99
CA ASP A 356 19.86 -5.19 9.34
C ASP A 356 19.47 -4.95 10.79
N ALA A 357 20.43 -4.85 11.72
CA ALA A 357 20.18 -4.50 13.11
C ALA A 357 19.60 -3.08 13.27
N VAL A 358 20.19 -2.08 12.63
CA VAL A 358 19.71 -0.69 12.64
C VAL A 358 18.30 -0.59 12.08
N ASN A 359 18.02 -1.27 10.96
CA ASN A 359 16.68 -1.31 10.36
C ASN A 359 15.65 -1.92 11.31
N LYS A 360 15.98 -3.01 12.01
CA LYS A 360 15.09 -3.62 13.03
C LYS A 360 14.81 -2.67 14.19
N SER A 361 15.82 -1.96 14.68
CA SER A 361 15.63 -0.95 15.73
C SER A 361 14.72 0.19 15.28
N ILE A 362 14.94 0.71 14.06
CA ILE A 362 14.08 1.75 13.47
C ILE A 362 12.64 1.26 13.29
N GLU A 363 12.45 0.02 12.84
CA GLU A 363 11.11 -0.59 12.73
C GLU A 363 10.44 -0.68 14.09
N ARG A 364 11.15 -1.14 15.13
CA ARG A 364 10.61 -1.20 16.49
C ARG A 364 10.20 0.18 16.99
N ILE A 365 11.04 1.21 16.83
CA ILE A 365 10.71 2.59 17.23
C ILE A 365 9.41 3.05 16.58
N LYS A 366 9.26 2.84 15.26
CA LYS A 366 8.04 3.20 14.53
C LYS A 366 6.81 2.47 15.05
N LEU A 367 6.95 1.19 15.36
CA LEU A 367 5.85 0.37 15.88
C LEU A 367 5.44 0.81 17.29
N VAL A 368 6.41 1.09 18.15
CA VAL A 368 6.19 1.63 19.51
C VAL A 368 5.49 2.98 19.42
N ALA A 369 5.96 3.88 18.56
CA ALA A 369 5.32 5.18 18.35
C ALA A 369 3.86 5.06 17.91
N LYS A 370 3.55 4.05 17.08
CA LYS A 370 2.21 3.87 16.51
C LYS A 370 1.23 3.11 17.42
N TYR A 371 1.71 2.11 18.14
CA TYR A 371 0.87 1.16 18.90
C TYR A 371 1.10 1.21 20.41
N GLY A 372 2.17 1.86 20.87
CA GLY A 372 2.58 1.92 22.27
C GLY A 372 3.52 0.78 22.68
N GLU A 373 4.43 1.06 23.62
CA GLU A 373 5.42 0.10 24.13
C GLU A 373 4.74 -1.17 24.68
N ASP A 374 3.70 -1.02 25.50
CA ASP A 374 2.97 -2.15 26.12
C ASP A 374 2.45 -3.15 25.09
N VAL A 375 1.96 -2.67 23.94
CA VAL A 375 1.44 -3.52 22.86
C VAL A 375 2.57 -4.27 22.18
N ILE A 376 3.69 -3.59 21.91
CA ILE A 376 4.86 -4.20 21.28
C ILE A 376 5.51 -5.22 22.21
N GLU A 377 5.67 -4.91 23.50
CA GLU A 377 6.18 -5.84 24.51
C GLU A 377 5.29 -7.08 24.64
N GLN A 378 3.96 -6.91 24.57
CA GLN A 378 3.03 -8.04 24.60
C GLN A 378 3.23 -8.96 23.39
N ILE A 379 3.37 -8.39 22.19
CA ILE A 379 3.62 -9.16 20.96
C ILE A 379 4.99 -9.88 21.03
N GLU A 380 6.03 -9.18 21.49
CA GLU A 380 7.37 -9.75 21.69
C GLU A 380 7.34 -10.95 22.65
N LYS A 381 6.57 -10.83 23.74
CA LYS A 381 6.41 -11.90 24.72
C LYS A 381 5.69 -13.13 24.15
N GLU A 382 4.60 -12.93 23.41
CA GLU A 382 3.89 -14.03 22.74
C GLU A 382 4.79 -14.69 21.67
N GLN A 383 5.53 -13.90 20.89
CA GLN A 383 6.49 -14.42 19.93
C GLN A 383 7.57 -15.28 20.60
N ALA A 384 8.14 -14.82 21.71
CA ALA A 384 9.15 -15.58 22.45
C ALA A 384 8.59 -16.92 22.96
N ALA A 385 7.40 -16.90 23.58
CA ALA A 385 6.76 -18.09 24.14
C ALA A 385 6.39 -19.13 23.06
N PHE A 386 5.88 -18.69 21.91
CA PHE A 386 5.59 -19.61 20.80
C PHE A 386 6.86 -20.06 20.06
N SER A 387 7.90 -19.21 19.99
CA SER A 387 9.17 -19.61 19.37
C SER A 387 9.86 -20.73 20.14
N GLU A 388 9.82 -20.71 21.48
CA GLU A 388 10.31 -21.80 22.32
C GLU A 388 9.55 -23.10 22.04
N LYS A 389 8.20 -23.08 22.06
CA LYS A 389 7.38 -24.26 21.76
C LYS A 389 7.63 -24.82 20.35
N ILE A 390 7.73 -23.94 19.34
CA ILE A 390 7.94 -24.42 17.98
C ILE A 390 9.36 -24.97 17.82
N ALA A 391 10.36 -24.39 18.49
CA ALA A 391 11.72 -24.94 18.49
C ALA A 391 11.78 -26.35 19.10
N GLU A 392 11.06 -26.59 20.20
CA GLU A 392 10.91 -27.93 20.78
C GLU A 392 10.30 -28.93 19.77
N LEU A 393 9.20 -28.54 19.09
CA LEU A 393 8.57 -29.37 18.06
C LEU A 393 9.47 -29.60 16.83
N GLU A 394 10.28 -28.61 16.46
CA GLU A 394 11.25 -28.72 15.37
C GLU A 394 12.41 -29.65 15.72
N GLU A 395 12.86 -29.64 16.98
CA GLU A 395 13.84 -30.60 17.49
C GLU A 395 13.28 -32.03 17.48
N GLU A 396 12.08 -32.24 18.02
CA GLU A 396 11.40 -33.55 17.96
C GLU A 396 11.23 -34.04 16.52
N LYS A 397 10.88 -33.14 15.60
CA LYS A 397 10.75 -33.46 14.18
C LYS A 397 12.08 -33.88 13.57
N GLU A 398 13.19 -33.23 13.93
CA GLU A 398 14.50 -33.60 13.41
C GLU A 398 14.95 -34.96 13.95
N GLN A 399 14.67 -35.27 15.23
CA GLN A 399 14.89 -36.60 15.80
C GLN A 399 14.11 -37.67 15.02
N VAL A 400 12.82 -37.45 14.73
CA VAL A 400 12.00 -38.39 13.93
C VAL A 400 12.57 -38.58 12.52
N LYS A 401 13.12 -37.53 11.88
CA LYS A 401 13.78 -37.67 10.57
C LYS A 401 15.06 -38.48 10.64
N GLU A 402 15.86 -38.30 11.70
CA GLU A 402 17.06 -39.11 11.92
C GLU A 402 16.70 -40.58 12.14
N GLU A 403 15.66 -40.87 12.92
CA GLU A 403 15.13 -42.22 13.11
C GLU A 403 14.63 -42.84 11.79
N LEU A 404 13.89 -42.07 10.98
CA LEU A 404 13.47 -42.50 9.64
C LEU A 404 14.65 -42.83 8.73
N LYS A 405 15.73 -42.04 8.81
CA LYS A 405 16.94 -42.27 8.04
C LYS A 405 17.65 -43.55 8.50
N ALA A 406 17.84 -43.72 9.81
CA ALA A 406 18.46 -44.90 10.40
C ALA A 406 17.65 -46.18 10.09
N LEU A 407 16.32 -46.12 10.17
CA LEU A 407 15.43 -47.24 9.85
C LEU A 407 15.55 -47.68 8.38
N ARG A 408 15.73 -46.72 7.45
CA ARG A 408 15.92 -47.01 6.03
C ARG A 408 17.30 -47.59 5.68
N GLU A 409 18.29 -47.38 6.53
CA GLU A 409 19.63 -47.96 6.37
C GLU A 409 19.66 -49.46 6.72
N VAL A 410 18.76 -49.92 7.60
CA VAL A 410 18.63 -51.33 7.98
C VAL A 410 17.82 -52.11 6.93
N LYS A 411 18.37 -53.22 6.40
CA LYS A 411 17.69 -54.08 5.41
C LYS A 411 17.39 -55.48 5.97
N PRO A 412 16.16 -56.00 5.78
CA PRO A 412 15.01 -55.36 5.14
C PRO A 412 14.40 -54.24 6.01
N VAL A 413 13.89 -53.19 5.37
CA VAL A 413 13.24 -52.07 6.07
C VAL A 413 11.92 -52.54 6.68
N ASP A 414 11.70 -52.23 7.95
CA ASP A 414 10.42 -52.41 8.61
C ASP A 414 9.41 -51.37 8.10
N LYS A 415 8.49 -51.81 7.25
CA LYS A 415 7.51 -50.92 6.60
C LYS A 415 6.46 -50.37 7.57
N ASP A 416 6.17 -51.10 8.64
CA ASP A 416 5.17 -50.67 9.62
C ASP A 416 5.75 -49.56 10.50
N ALA A 417 6.99 -49.74 10.97
CA ALA A 417 7.73 -48.71 11.68
C ALA A 417 8.02 -47.47 10.81
N GLU A 418 8.35 -47.64 9.52
CA GLU A 418 8.52 -46.51 8.60
C GLU A 418 7.23 -45.71 8.42
N LYS A 419 6.08 -46.40 8.38
CA LYS A 419 4.78 -45.75 8.25
C LYS A 419 4.42 -44.96 9.51
N GLU A 420 4.64 -45.53 10.69
CA GLU A 420 4.39 -44.87 11.97
C GLU A 420 5.22 -43.59 12.13
N LEU A 421 6.53 -43.65 11.85
CA LEU A 421 7.40 -42.47 11.91
C LEU A 421 7.02 -41.38 10.89
N LYS A 422 6.54 -41.76 9.69
CA LYS A 422 6.01 -40.77 8.72
C LYS A 422 4.72 -40.11 9.20
N GLU A 423 3.85 -40.86 9.87
CA GLU A 423 2.63 -40.31 10.47
C GLU A 423 2.98 -39.36 11.62
N GLN A 424 3.99 -39.68 12.43
CA GLN A 424 4.53 -38.79 13.47
C GLN A 424 5.15 -37.51 12.87
N GLU A 425 6.01 -37.61 11.84
CA GLU A 425 6.58 -36.44 11.16
C GLU A 425 5.48 -35.53 10.60
N LYS A 426 4.43 -36.11 10.01
CA LYS A 426 3.27 -35.35 9.52
C LYS A 426 2.51 -34.67 10.66
N SER A 427 2.26 -35.37 11.76
CA SER A 427 1.60 -34.81 12.94
C SER A 427 2.39 -33.62 13.52
N LEU A 428 3.72 -33.74 13.64
CA LEU A 428 4.57 -32.64 14.10
C LEU A 428 4.53 -31.45 13.15
N ASN A 429 4.53 -31.67 11.84
CA ASN A 429 4.35 -30.58 10.86
C ASN A 429 2.99 -29.87 11.02
N ASP A 430 1.91 -30.64 11.23
CA ASP A 430 0.57 -30.09 11.43
C ASP A 430 0.48 -29.30 12.75
N GLN A 431 1.14 -29.77 13.82
CA GLN A 431 1.25 -29.06 15.11
C GLN A 431 2.07 -27.77 15.00
N ILE A 432 3.26 -27.81 14.39
CA ILE A 432 4.09 -26.62 14.14
C ILE A 432 3.29 -25.57 13.37
N LYS A 433 2.52 -25.99 12.37
CA LYS A 433 1.66 -25.09 11.61
C LYS A 433 0.54 -24.51 12.49
N ALA A 434 -0.13 -25.34 13.29
CA ALA A 434 -1.19 -24.89 14.18
C ALA A 434 -0.70 -23.87 15.22
N GLU A 435 0.49 -24.08 15.79
CA GLU A 435 1.12 -23.13 16.72
C GLU A 435 1.49 -21.81 16.01
N LYS A 436 2.02 -21.85 14.78
CA LYS A 436 2.29 -20.66 13.96
C LYS A 436 1.00 -19.88 13.64
N ASP A 437 -0.07 -20.58 13.28
CA ASP A 437 -1.37 -19.97 12.99
C ASP A 437 -2.01 -19.39 14.26
N ALA A 438 -1.86 -20.05 15.41
CA ALA A 438 -2.33 -19.56 16.70
C ALA A 438 -1.60 -18.29 17.17
N LEU A 439 -0.28 -18.23 17.02
CA LEU A 439 0.51 -17.03 17.30
C LEU A 439 0.01 -15.85 16.45
N MET A 440 -0.19 -16.05 15.15
CA MET A 440 -0.69 -15.00 14.26
C MET A 440 -2.08 -14.51 14.67
N ALA A 441 -2.99 -15.42 15.04
CA ALA A 441 -4.32 -15.04 15.51
C ALA A 441 -4.27 -14.17 16.79
N ILE A 442 -3.39 -14.52 17.74
CA ILE A 442 -3.19 -13.73 18.97
C ILE A 442 -2.65 -12.35 18.63
N ILE A 443 -1.62 -12.27 17.78
CA ILE A 443 -1.04 -10.98 17.36
C ILE A 443 -2.08 -10.12 16.64
N ASP A 444 -2.86 -10.72 15.75
CA ASP A 444 -3.96 -10.06 15.04
C ASP A 444 -4.98 -9.44 16.00
N ASP A 445 -5.36 -10.18 17.05
CA ASP A 445 -6.29 -9.70 18.07
C ASP A 445 -5.70 -8.57 18.92
N ILE A 446 -4.41 -8.68 19.30
CA ILE A 446 -3.71 -7.61 20.03
C ILE A 446 -3.68 -6.32 19.20
N ILE A 447 -3.26 -6.40 17.94
CA ILE A 447 -3.17 -5.25 17.03
C ILE A 447 -4.56 -4.64 16.80
N TYR A 448 -5.55 -5.47 16.50
CA TYR A 448 -6.91 -4.99 16.24
C TYR A 448 -7.48 -4.26 17.46
N ALA A 449 -7.26 -4.80 18.66
CA ALA A 449 -7.69 -4.18 19.91
C ALA A 449 -6.93 -2.89 20.25
N ALA A 450 -5.70 -2.71 19.76
CA ALA A 450 -4.94 -1.47 19.93
C ALA A 450 -5.44 -0.34 19.01
N ILE A 451 -5.93 -0.68 17.82
CA ILE A 451 -6.35 0.31 16.80
C ILE A 451 -7.81 0.75 16.96
N THR A 452 -8.67 -0.15 17.45
CA THR A 452 -10.12 0.10 17.53
C THR A 452 -10.59 0.65 18.88
N LYS A 453 -9.67 0.90 19.81
CA LYS A 453 -9.93 1.65 21.05
C LYS A 453 -9.77 3.14 20.81
#